data_AF-A0A351AUY0-F1
#
_entry.id   AF-A0A351AUY0-F1
#
_cell.length_a   1.000
_cell.length_b   1.000
_cell.length_c   1.000
_cell.angle_alpha   90.00
_cell.angle_beta   90.00
_cell.angle_gamma   90.00
#
_symmetry.space_group_name_H-M   'P 1'
#
loop_
_entity.id
_entity.type
_entity.pdbx_description
1 polymer ?
#
loop_
_entity_poly.entity_id
_entity_poly.type
_entity_poly.pdbx_seq_one_letter_code
_entity_poly.pdbx_strand_id
1 'polypeptide(L)'
;RELNPDIEGIREEETSDGEIKIKRIEIFSDIAAQKLGKAQGKYITLDAEALTQRPLDLFEHVSQCLRRELSELIPLPETKLKSGTVLVVGLGNRGVTPDSLGPRVAERVFVTRHIKEHMPEAFDFDIPSVCAIAPGVLGVTGVET
;
A
#
# COMPACT_ATOMS: atom_id res chain seq x y z
N ARG A 1 11.26 7.68 -14.12
CA ARG A 1 12.36 6.93 -14.77
C ARG A 1 11.68 5.89 -15.64
N GLU A 2 11.57 6.15 -16.94
CA GLU A 2 11.03 5.18 -17.89
C GLU A 2 11.97 3.97 -17.91
N LEU A 3 11.42 2.77 -17.69
CA LEU A 3 12.16 1.53 -17.77
C LEU A 3 12.15 1.11 -19.24
N ASN A 4 13.32 0.73 -19.75
CA ASN A 4 13.51 0.46 -21.17
C ASN A 4 12.76 -0.84 -21.55
N PRO A 5 11.79 -0.82 -22.49
CA PRO A 5 10.95 -1.98 -22.81
C PRO A 5 11.72 -3.20 -23.36
N ASP A 6 12.99 -3.03 -23.74
CA ASP A 6 13.84 -4.07 -24.32
C ASP A 6 14.59 -4.94 -23.30
N ILE A 7 14.32 -4.79 -22.00
CA ILE A 7 14.95 -5.64 -20.98
C ILE A 7 14.14 -6.93 -20.82
N GLU A 8 14.68 -8.03 -21.33
CA GLU A 8 14.14 -9.37 -21.11
C GLU A 8 13.98 -9.66 -19.60
N GLY A 9 12.82 -10.19 -19.22
CA GLY A 9 12.48 -10.45 -17.82
C GLY A 9 11.66 -9.35 -17.13
N ILE A 10 11.13 -8.40 -17.91
CA ILE A 10 10.20 -7.35 -17.46
C ILE A 10 8.91 -7.41 -18.28
N ARG A 11 7.77 -7.24 -17.61
CA ARG A 11 6.49 -6.93 -18.25
C ARG A 11 6.05 -5.54 -17.85
N GLU A 12 5.52 -4.80 -18.81
CA GLU A 12 5.01 -3.46 -18.60
C GLU A 12 3.60 -3.36 -19.16
N GLU A 13 2.73 -2.70 -18.41
CA GLU A 13 1.38 -2.37 -18.81
C GLU A 13 1.09 -0.93 -18.39
N GLU A 14 0.52 -0.15 -19.31
CA GLU A 14 0.05 1.19 -19.04
C GLU A 14 -1.44 1.28 -19.38
N THR A 15 -2.21 1.77 -18.43
CA THR A 15 -3.66 1.96 -18.55
C THR A 15 -4.03 3.32 -17.97
N SER A 16 -5.21 3.82 -18.32
CA SER A 16 -5.76 5.05 -17.76
C SER A 16 -7.14 4.79 -17.19
N ASP A 17 -7.43 5.38 -16.04
CA ASP A 17 -8.75 5.37 -15.40
C ASP A 17 -9.15 6.84 -15.17
N GLY A 18 -9.89 7.40 -16.12
CA GLY A 18 -10.14 8.85 -16.17
C GLY A 18 -8.85 9.66 -16.30
N GLU A 19 -8.59 10.54 -15.33
CA GLU A 19 -7.41 11.41 -15.28
C GLU A 19 -6.19 10.74 -14.60
N ILE A 20 -6.35 9.49 -14.14
CA ILE A 20 -5.30 8.74 -13.44
C ILE A 20 -4.58 7.85 -14.44
N LYS A 21 -3.28 8.06 -14.62
CA LYS A 21 -2.41 7.15 -15.38
C LYS A 21 -1.88 6.06 -14.45
N ILE A 22 -1.99 4.81 -14.88
CA ILE A 22 -1.62 3.64 -14.10
C ILE A 22 -0.55 2.87 -14.87
N LYS A 23 0.65 2.82 -14.30
CA LYS A 23 1.78 2.06 -14.86
C LYS A 23 2.09 0.87 -13.97
N ARG A 24 2.00 -0.33 -14.52
CA ARG A 24 2.31 -1.61 -13.85
C ARG A 24 3.57 -2.19 -14.47
N ILE A 25 4.53 -2.55 -13.63
CA ILE A 25 5.79 -3.14 -14.04
C ILE A 25 6.02 -4.39 -13.20
N GLU A 26 6.18 -5.53 -13.85
CA GLU A 26 6.52 -6.79 -13.20
C GLU A 26 7.94 -7.19 -13.58
N ILE A 27 8.83 -7.26 -12.59
CA ILE A 27 10.18 -7.81 -12.73
C ILE A 27 10.14 -9.26 -12.26
N PHE A 28 10.35 -10.21 -13.17
CA PHE A 28 10.22 -11.65 -12.89
C PHE A 28 11.49 -12.45 -13.20
N SER A 29 12.60 -11.77 -13.51
CA SER A 29 13.90 -12.39 -13.78
C SER A 29 14.99 -11.80 -12.89
N ASP A 30 15.90 -12.66 -12.41
CA ASP A 30 17.06 -12.25 -11.61
C ASP A 30 18.02 -11.36 -12.39
N ILE A 31 18.17 -11.62 -13.69
CA ILE A 31 19.02 -10.82 -14.57
C ILE A 31 18.47 -9.39 -14.67
N ALA A 32 17.14 -9.25 -14.83
CA ALA A 32 16.47 -7.96 -14.86
C ALA A 32 16.57 -7.25 -13.51
N ALA A 33 16.34 -7.96 -12.41
CA ALA A 33 16.45 -7.45 -11.05
C ALA A 33 17.86 -6.88 -10.76
N GLN A 34 18.92 -7.63 -11.09
CA GLN A 34 20.30 -7.20 -10.93
C GLN A 34 20.63 -5.99 -11.82
N LYS A 35 20.27 -6.03 -13.11
CA LYS A 35 20.52 -4.92 -14.05
C LYS A 35 19.85 -3.62 -13.60
N LEU A 36 18.65 -3.71 -13.02
CA LEU A 36 17.89 -2.55 -12.57
C LEU A 36 18.21 -2.11 -11.14
N GLY A 37 18.94 -2.93 -10.36
CA GLY A 37 19.14 -2.69 -8.94
C GLY A 37 17.82 -2.65 -8.15
N LYS A 38 16.82 -3.41 -8.61
CA LYS A 38 15.49 -3.53 -7.99
C LYS A 38 15.19 -5.00 -7.74
N ALA A 39 14.52 -5.31 -6.64
CA ALA A 39 14.07 -6.68 -6.38
C ALA A 39 13.07 -7.15 -7.46
N GLN A 40 12.93 -8.47 -7.63
CA GLN A 40 11.80 -9.01 -8.37
C GLN A 40 10.49 -8.64 -7.66
N GLY A 41 9.44 -8.41 -8.45
CA GLY A 41 8.13 -8.04 -7.93
C GLY A 41 7.34 -7.14 -8.86
N LYS A 42 6.15 -6.76 -8.38
CA LYS A 42 5.23 -5.86 -9.08
C LYS A 42 5.36 -4.45 -8.51
N TYR A 43 5.52 -3.49 -9.40
CA TYR A 43 5.63 -2.06 -9.11
C TYR A 43 4.49 -1.35 -9.83
N ILE A 44 3.63 -0.67 -9.06
CA ILE A 44 2.47 0.04 -9.59
C ILE A 44 2.66 1.52 -9.28
N THR A 45 2.53 2.36 -10.30
CA THR A 45 2.55 3.82 -10.16
C THR A 45 1.17 4.35 -10.54
N LEU A 46 0.56 5.09 -9.63
CA LEU A 46 -0.65 5.88 -9.88
C LEU A 46 -0.22 7.34 -10.02
N ASP A 47 -0.39 7.91 -11.21
CA ASP A 47 -0.07 9.30 -11.50
C ASP A 47 -1.36 10.08 -11.74
N ALA A 48 -1.61 11.06 -10.86
CA ALA A 48 -2.79 11.91 -10.84
C ALA A 48 -2.35 13.36 -10.56
N GLU A 49 -1.90 14.05 -11.60
CA GLU A 49 -1.25 15.37 -11.52
C GLU A 49 -2.11 16.42 -10.79
N ALA A 50 -3.42 16.43 -11.06
CA ALA A 50 -4.37 17.37 -10.47
C ALA A 50 -4.64 17.14 -8.96
N LEU A 51 -4.16 16.04 -8.37
CA LEU A 51 -4.36 15.75 -6.94
C LEU A 51 -3.74 16.82 -6.04
N THR A 52 -2.71 17.52 -6.51
CA THR A 52 -2.08 18.67 -5.83
C THR A 52 -3.06 19.81 -5.57
N GLN A 53 -4.09 19.96 -6.39
CA GLN A 53 -5.12 21.00 -6.29
C GLN A 53 -6.26 20.63 -5.33
N ARG A 54 -6.25 19.39 -4.80
CA ARG A 54 -7.28 18.85 -3.90
C ARG A 54 -8.72 18.85 -4.40
N PRO A 55 -9.00 18.42 -5.66
CA PRO A 55 -10.36 18.16 -6.07
C PRO A 55 -10.91 16.94 -5.32
N LEU A 56 -12.04 17.09 -4.62
CA LEU A 56 -12.63 16.03 -3.79
C LEU A 56 -12.96 14.77 -4.60
N ASP A 57 -13.54 14.95 -5.80
CA ASP A 57 -13.93 13.85 -6.67
C ASP A 57 -12.72 13.02 -7.14
N LEU A 58 -11.61 13.70 -7.47
CA LEU A 58 -10.37 13.01 -7.85
C LEU A 58 -9.73 12.29 -6.65
N PHE A 59 -9.82 12.86 -5.44
CA PHE A 59 -9.36 12.20 -4.22
C PHE A 59 -10.09 10.87 -4.00
N GLU A 60 -11.42 10.86 -4.18
CA GLU A 60 -12.22 9.65 -4.11
C GLU A 60 -11.84 8.66 -5.22
N HIS A 61 -11.71 9.13 -6.46
CA HIS A 61 -11.35 8.28 -7.61
C HIS A 61 -9.98 7.63 -7.45
N VAL A 62 -8.97 8.39 -7.00
CA VAL A 62 -7.63 7.87 -6.69
C VAL A 62 -7.69 6.85 -5.54
N SER A 63 -8.50 7.10 -4.52
CA SER A 63 -8.68 6.14 -3.42
C SER A 63 -9.28 4.82 -3.91
N GLN A 64 -10.26 4.85 -4.82
CA GLN A 64 -10.83 3.64 -5.41
C GLN A 64 -9.83 2.90 -6.31
N CYS A 65 -9.05 3.65 -7.09
CA CYS A 65 -7.98 3.08 -7.91
C CYS A 65 -6.93 2.39 -7.02
N LEU A 66 -6.44 3.06 -5.97
CA LEU A 66 -5.49 2.49 -5.02
C LEU A 66 -6.01 1.21 -4.37
N ARG A 67 -7.29 1.20 -3.97
CA ARG A 67 -7.93 0.00 -3.40
C ARG A 67 -7.88 -1.18 -4.38
N ARG A 68 -8.21 -0.96 -5.65
CA ARG A 68 -8.19 -2.00 -6.69
C ARG A 68 -6.78 -2.54 -6.90
N GLU A 69 -5.81 -1.66 -7.14
CA GLU A 69 -4.41 -2.06 -7.37
C GLU A 69 -3.81 -2.78 -6.15
N LEU A 70 -4.11 -2.32 -4.93
CA LEU A 70 -3.62 -2.96 -3.71
C LEU A 70 -4.21 -4.37 -3.53
N SER A 71 -5.47 -4.57 -3.90
CA SER A 71 -6.13 -5.88 -3.84
C SER A 71 -5.51 -6.87 -4.84
N GLU A 72 -5.10 -6.40 -6.01
CA GLU A 72 -4.40 -7.21 -7.01
C GLU A 72 -2.94 -7.49 -6.64
N LEU A 73 -2.29 -6.53 -5.95
CA LEU A 73 -0.92 -6.66 -5.48
C LEU A 73 -0.79 -7.70 -4.36
N ILE A 74 -1.82 -7.82 -3.52
CA ILE A 74 -1.87 -8.76 -2.40
C ILE A 74 -3.07 -9.71 -2.60
N PRO A 75 -2.98 -10.70 -3.52
CA PRO A 75 -4.06 -11.63 -3.76
C PRO A 75 -4.22 -12.56 -2.55
N LEU A 76 -5.08 -12.18 -1.63
CA LEU A 76 -5.41 -12.98 -0.45
C LEU A 76 -6.65 -13.83 -0.74
N PRO A 77 -6.58 -15.17 -0.62
CA PRO A 77 -7.78 -15.99 -0.61
C PRO A 77 -8.73 -15.50 0.49
N GLU A 78 -10.04 -15.47 0.22
CA GLU A 78 -11.02 -15.03 1.22
C GLU A 78 -10.88 -15.76 2.56
N THR A 79 -10.51 -17.04 2.52
CA THR A 79 -10.26 -17.87 3.69
C THR A 79 -9.12 -17.34 4.56
N LYS A 80 -8.05 -16.80 3.95
CA LYS A 80 -6.94 -16.16 4.67
C LYS A 80 -7.30 -14.79 5.22
N LEU A 81 -8.18 -14.04 4.55
CA LEU A 81 -8.61 -12.74 5.06
C LEU A 81 -9.55 -12.89 6.27
N LYS A 82 -10.40 -13.92 6.28
CA LYS A 82 -11.33 -14.23 7.38
C LYS A 82 -10.62 -14.79 8.62
N SER A 83 -9.62 -15.64 8.43
CA SER A 83 -8.88 -16.29 9.52
C SER A 83 -7.58 -15.60 9.93
N GLY A 84 -7.04 -14.72 9.07
CA GLY A 84 -5.78 -14.04 9.28
C GLY A 84 -5.91 -12.73 10.07
N THR A 85 -4.76 -12.17 10.43
CA THR A 85 -4.66 -10.82 10.98
C THR A 85 -3.81 -9.96 10.04
N VAL A 86 -4.31 -8.76 9.74
CA VAL A 86 -3.58 -7.73 8.98
C VAL A 86 -2.90 -6.80 9.96
N LEU A 87 -1.58 -6.64 9.83
CA LEU A 87 -0.81 -5.63 10.56
C LEU A 87 -0.44 -4.49 9.61
N VAL A 88 -0.96 -3.29 9.88
CA VAL A 88 -0.57 -2.06 9.19
C VAL A 88 0.57 -1.39 9.96
N VAL A 89 1.71 -1.18 9.31
CA VAL A 89 2.86 -0.49 9.90
C VAL A 89 3.04 0.87 9.23
N GLY A 90 2.77 1.94 9.98
CA GLY A 90 2.98 3.32 9.54
C GLY A 90 4.42 3.74 9.73
N LEU A 91 5.25 3.53 8.71
CA LEU A 91 6.66 3.93 8.71
C LEU A 91 6.83 5.44 8.48
N GLY A 92 7.73 6.06 9.23
CA GLY A 92 8.12 7.45 9.05
C GLY A 92 8.24 8.23 10.37
N ASN A 93 8.74 9.45 10.28
CA ASN A 93 8.94 10.32 11.42
C ASN A 93 7.77 11.29 11.65
N ARG A 94 7.05 11.13 12.77
CA ARG A 94 5.96 12.05 13.17
C ARG A 94 6.41 13.52 13.30
N GLY A 95 7.67 13.75 13.68
CA GLY A 95 8.23 15.09 13.88
C GLY A 95 8.63 15.80 12.59
N VAL A 96 8.63 15.11 11.44
CA VAL A 96 9.07 15.66 10.15
C VAL A 96 7.90 15.61 9.19
N THR A 97 7.31 16.77 8.88
CA THR A 97 6.10 16.87 8.03
C THR A 97 6.15 16.04 6.74
N PRO A 98 7.21 16.11 5.90
CA PRO A 98 7.25 15.32 4.66
C PRO A 98 7.37 13.80 4.88
N ASP A 99 7.83 13.36 6.06
CA ASP A 99 8.02 11.95 6.42
C ASP A 99 6.93 11.42 7.38
N SER A 100 5.94 12.25 7.72
CA SER A 100 4.85 11.91 8.64
C SER A 100 3.69 11.14 8.00
N LEU A 101 3.78 10.81 6.70
CA LEU A 101 2.69 10.21 5.94
C LEU A 101 2.28 8.85 6.53
N GLY A 102 3.22 7.93 6.73
CA GLY A 102 2.91 6.59 7.26
C GLY A 102 2.25 6.63 8.65
N PRO A 103 2.80 7.35 9.65
CA PRO A 103 2.14 7.51 10.94
C PRO A 103 0.73 8.09 10.84
N ARG A 104 0.52 9.11 9.99
CA ARG A 104 -0.79 9.74 9.78
C ARG A 104 -1.81 8.83 9.09
N VAL A 105 -1.34 7.92 8.25
CA VAL A 105 -2.19 6.88 7.63
C VAL A 105 -2.57 5.84 8.68
N ALA A 106 -1.61 5.33 9.46
CA ALA A 106 -1.86 4.33 10.50
C ALA A 106 -2.87 4.81 11.55
N GLU A 107 -2.84 6.10 11.93
CA GLU A 107 -3.81 6.73 12.83
C GLU A 107 -5.26 6.72 12.31
N ARG A 108 -5.46 6.58 11.00
CA ARG A 108 -6.77 6.56 10.34
C ARG A 108 -7.22 5.15 9.93
N VAL A 109 -6.42 4.12 10.21
CA VAL A 109 -6.79 2.74 9.93
C VAL A 109 -7.89 2.31 10.90
N PHE A 110 -8.94 1.68 10.37
CA PHE A 110 -9.99 1.08 11.19
C PHE A 110 -9.48 -0.21 11.86
N VAL A 111 -9.01 -0.09 13.10
CA VAL A 111 -8.45 -1.20 13.88
C VAL A 111 -9.58 -2.01 14.52
N THR A 112 -9.61 -3.30 14.23
CA THR A 112 -10.71 -4.21 14.61
C THR A 112 -10.29 -5.39 15.46
N ARG A 113 -8.97 -5.69 15.57
CA ARG A 113 -8.47 -6.87 16.29
C ARG A 113 -9.00 -6.95 17.73
N HIS A 114 -8.88 -5.86 18.49
CA HIS A 114 -9.31 -5.81 19.89
C HIS A 114 -10.83 -5.98 20.04
N ILE A 115 -11.62 -5.49 19.07
CA ILE A 115 -13.08 -5.68 19.07
C ILE A 115 -13.41 -7.14 18.77
N LYS A 116 -12.78 -7.73 17.75
CA LYS A 116 -12.99 -9.14 17.39
C LYS A 116 -12.58 -10.10 18.52
N GLU A 117 -11.53 -9.79 19.29
CA GLU A 117 -11.05 -10.62 20.40
C GLU A 117 -11.86 -10.46 21.70
N HIS A 118 -12.38 -9.26 21.99
CA HIS A 118 -12.98 -8.96 23.30
C HIS A 118 -14.46 -8.61 23.27
N MET A 119 -15.00 -8.21 22.12
CA MET A 119 -16.39 -7.78 21.94
C MET A 119 -16.94 -8.27 20.58
N PRO A 120 -16.87 -9.58 20.27
CA PRO A 120 -17.28 -10.11 18.96
C PRO A 120 -18.76 -9.82 18.64
N GLU A 121 -19.61 -9.66 19.65
CA GLU A 121 -21.03 -9.31 19.52
C GLU A 121 -21.29 -7.86 19.09
N ALA A 122 -20.26 -7.00 19.04
CA ALA A 122 -20.41 -5.60 18.60
C ALA A 122 -20.69 -5.46 17.09
N PHE A 123 -20.56 -6.54 16.32
CA PHE A 123 -20.84 -6.57 14.88
C PHE A 123 -21.73 -7.75 14.51
N ASP A 124 -22.74 -7.50 13.68
CA ASP A 124 -23.65 -8.53 13.18
C ASP A 124 -23.04 -9.41 12.06
N PHE A 125 -21.81 -9.10 11.65
CA PHE A 125 -21.09 -9.77 10.56
C PHE A 125 -19.62 -9.99 10.93
N ASP A 126 -18.99 -10.99 10.30
CA ASP A 126 -17.57 -11.26 10.51
C ASP A 126 -16.71 -10.12 9.92
N ILE A 127 -15.87 -9.52 10.75
CA ILE A 127 -14.94 -8.46 10.37
C ILE A 127 -13.52 -9.01 10.24
N PRO A 128 -12.71 -8.55 9.28
CA PRO A 128 -11.28 -8.88 9.25
C PRO A 128 -10.60 -8.42 10.54
N SER A 129 -9.63 -9.20 11.05
CA SER A 129 -8.81 -8.78 12.19
C SER A 129 -7.70 -7.84 11.70
N VAL A 130 -7.76 -6.57 12.10
CA VAL A 130 -6.78 -5.54 11.71
C VAL A 130 -6.15 -4.93 12.95
N CYS A 131 -4.83 -4.85 12.97
CA CYS A 131 -4.06 -4.05 13.91
C CYS A 131 -3.19 -3.03 13.18
N ALA A 132 -2.87 -1.92 13.84
CA ALA A 132 -2.00 -0.88 13.29
C ALA A 132 -0.98 -0.44 14.33
N ILE A 133 0.25 -0.23 13.90
CA ILE A 133 1.33 0.39 14.69
C ILE A 133 2.02 1.45 13.84
N ALA A 134 2.58 2.47 14.49
CA ALA A 134 3.44 3.45 13.83
C ALA A 134 4.65 3.69 14.73
N PRO A 135 5.71 2.89 14.55
CA PRO A 135 6.90 3.01 15.37
C PRO A 135 7.63 4.33 15.07
N GLY A 136 8.41 4.82 16.03
CA GLY A 136 9.26 5.99 15.82
C GLY A 136 10.45 5.68 14.89
N VAL A 137 11.18 6.72 14.52
CA VAL A 137 12.46 6.56 13.80
C VAL A 137 13.62 6.26 14.74
N LEU A 138 14.69 5.76 14.13
CA LEU A 138 15.96 5.39 14.76
C LEU A 138 16.45 6.43 15.79
N GLY A 139 16.97 5.95 16.92
CA GLY A 139 17.64 6.75 17.94
C GLY A 139 16.76 7.26 19.08
N VAL A 140 15.42 7.13 18.99
CA VAL A 140 14.52 7.55 20.09
C VAL A 140 14.38 6.47 21.16
N THR A 141 14.36 5.20 20.76
CA THR A 141 14.09 4.05 21.66
C THR A 141 15.30 3.16 21.89
N GLY A 142 16.37 3.33 21.11
CA GLY A 142 17.53 2.41 21.09
C GLY A 142 17.27 1.08 20.36
N VAL A 143 16.09 0.90 19.75
CA VAL A 143 15.73 -0.26 18.92
C VAL A 143 15.61 0.20 17.47
N GLU A 144 16.20 -0.55 16.54
CA GLU A 144 16.17 -0.23 15.12
C GLU A 144 14.82 -0.60 14.49
N THR A 145 14.31 0.27 13.60
CA THR A 145 13.06 0.13 12.84
C THR A 145 13.29 -0.12 11.37
#